data_AF-A0A955C873-F1
#
_entry.id   AF-A0A955C873-F1
#
_cell.length_a   1.000
_cell.length_b   1.000
_cell.length_c   1.000
_cell.angle_alpha   90.00
_cell.angle_beta   90.00
_cell.angle_gamma   90.00
#
_symmetry.space_group_name_H-M   'P 1'
#
loop_
_entity.id
_entity.type
_entity.pdbx_description
1 polymer ?
#
loop_
_entity_poly.entity_id
_entity_poly.type
_entity_poly.pdbx_seq_one_letter_code
_entity_poly.pdbx_strand_id
1 'polypeptide(L)'
;MSPVEDVEIDKIIKKDFIVQTTSDEEPVEAMPGGAYKVNDLAFVFTGRFGSECRAICSWIGPGPSTSLITRFSGDVLLITSDRNSLHEFPSPPKQFFQSYHKSDSIFEHHLEAEECIQKYLGVSPIAFEEPDDKWVVEMIRERARHVRSIPFWYAQIAYWAFFRRGRLDGLSIEEQHQRGIIDLVKAKRELRIGADGP
;
A
#
# COMPACT_ATOMS: atom_id res chain seq x y z
N MET A 1 8.46 6.97 -42.01
CA MET A 1 9.12 7.06 -40.70
C MET A 1 9.15 8.52 -40.28
N SER A 2 8.96 8.75 -38.99
CA SER A 2 8.63 10.00 -38.25
C SER A 2 7.11 10.26 -38.09
N PRO A 3 6.63 10.77 -36.94
CA PRO A 3 7.20 10.80 -35.57
C PRO A 3 6.27 10.18 -34.50
N VAL A 4 6.80 9.99 -33.30
CA VAL A 4 6.07 9.70 -32.06
C VAL A 4 5.35 10.98 -31.62
N GLU A 5 4.03 10.94 -31.43
CA GLU A 5 3.27 12.01 -30.75
C GLU A 5 2.20 11.37 -29.82
N ASP A 6 2.43 11.58 -28.53
CA ASP A 6 1.54 11.77 -27.37
C ASP A 6 0.28 10.88 -27.20
N VAL A 7 0.36 9.96 -26.23
CA VAL A 7 -0.82 9.32 -25.62
C VAL A 7 -1.37 10.24 -24.53
N GLU A 8 -2.55 10.81 -24.78
CA GLU A 8 -3.35 11.57 -23.83
C GLU A 8 -3.65 10.76 -22.55
N ILE A 9 -3.16 11.26 -21.43
CA ILE A 9 -3.39 10.82 -20.04
C ILE A 9 -4.88 11.00 -19.61
N ASP A 10 -5.72 11.63 -20.44
CA ASP A 10 -7.11 12.04 -20.12
C ASP A 10 -8.19 10.94 -20.20
N LYS A 11 -7.84 9.68 -20.48
CA LYS A 11 -8.78 8.53 -20.46
C LYS A 11 -8.59 7.57 -19.28
N ILE A 12 -7.69 7.88 -18.35
CA ILE A 12 -7.28 7.00 -17.24
C ILE A 12 -8.41 6.74 -16.20
N ILE A 13 -9.54 7.46 -16.27
CA ILE A 13 -10.56 7.49 -15.20
C ILE A 13 -12.00 7.14 -15.68
N LYS A 14 -12.22 6.82 -16.96
CA LYS A 14 -13.59 6.67 -17.49
C LYS A 14 -13.89 5.29 -18.07
N LYS A 15 -14.14 4.30 -17.21
CA LYS A 15 -15.35 3.44 -17.18
C LYS A 15 -15.16 2.17 -16.32
N ASP A 16 -16.12 2.00 -15.39
CA ASP A 16 -16.60 0.74 -14.78
C ASP A 16 -15.89 0.18 -13.52
N PHE A 17 -16.02 0.94 -12.41
CA PHE A 17 -16.39 0.36 -11.11
C PHE A 17 -17.79 0.86 -10.75
N ILE A 18 -18.78 -0.03 -10.67
CA ILE A 18 -20.13 0.36 -10.28
C ILE A 18 -20.24 0.45 -8.76
N VAL A 19 -20.30 1.69 -8.30
CA VAL A 19 -20.91 2.07 -7.03
C VAL A 19 -22.43 2.02 -7.23
N GLN A 20 -23.17 1.26 -6.42
CA GLN A 20 -24.63 1.37 -6.41
C GLN A 20 -25.03 2.80 -6.01
N THR A 21 -25.49 3.59 -6.97
CA THR A 21 -26.32 4.78 -6.71
C THR A 21 -27.76 4.32 -6.55
N THR A 22 -28.42 4.76 -5.50
CA THR A 22 -29.87 4.61 -5.32
C THR A 22 -30.62 5.42 -6.38
N SER A 23 -30.84 4.86 -7.58
CA SER A 23 -31.97 5.13 -8.50
C SER A 23 -31.75 4.45 -9.86
N ASP A 24 -32.52 3.40 -10.13
CA ASP A 24 -33.13 2.93 -11.39
C ASP A 24 -32.44 3.08 -12.78
N GLU A 25 -31.12 3.09 -12.90
CA GLU A 25 -30.47 2.89 -14.22
C GLU A 25 -29.39 1.79 -14.21
N GLU A 26 -29.30 1.04 -15.31
CA GLU A 26 -28.63 -0.27 -15.43
C GLU A 26 -27.07 -0.23 -15.41
N PRO A 27 -26.41 -1.32 -14.97
CA PRO A 27 -24.98 -1.36 -14.64
C PRO A 27 -24.06 -1.87 -15.80
N VAL A 28 -22.79 -1.40 -15.88
CA VAL A 28 -21.74 -1.84 -16.84
C VAL A 28 -20.54 -2.59 -16.20
N GLU A 29 -20.08 -3.67 -16.85
CA GLU A 29 -19.30 -4.81 -16.31
C GLU A 29 -17.78 -4.59 -16.05
N ALA A 30 -17.28 -5.04 -14.89
CA ALA A 30 -15.86 -5.02 -14.49
C ALA A 30 -15.18 -6.41 -14.70
N MET A 31 -13.92 -6.43 -15.17
CA MET A 31 -13.11 -7.65 -15.36
C MET A 31 -12.62 -8.28 -14.03
N PRO A 32 -12.27 -9.59 -13.99
CA PRO A 32 -12.28 -10.38 -12.76
C PRO A 32 -11.11 -10.06 -11.82
N GLY A 33 -11.38 -9.21 -10.84
CA GLY A 33 -10.66 -9.09 -9.58
C GLY A 33 -11.73 -8.93 -8.50
N GLY A 34 -11.92 -9.95 -7.65
CA GLY A 34 -13.02 -9.96 -6.70
C GLY A 34 -12.97 -8.76 -5.75
N ALA A 35 -14.13 -8.20 -5.43
CA ALA A 35 -14.29 -7.23 -4.35
C ALA A 35 -14.65 -8.00 -3.08
N TYR A 36 -13.78 -7.93 -2.06
CA TYR A 36 -14.01 -8.65 -0.81
C TYR A 36 -14.21 -7.67 0.34
N LYS A 37 -15.35 -7.78 1.02
CA LYS A 37 -15.66 -7.05 2.25
C LYS A 37 -15.03 -7.78 3.44
N VAL A 38 -13.97 -7.22 4.02
CA VAL A 38 -13.32 -7.76 5.22
C VAL A 38 -13.89 -7.08 6.46
N ASN A 39 -14.89 -7.72 7.07
CA ASN A 39 -15.76 -7.12 8.09
C ASN A 39 -16.38 -5.79 7.58
N ASP A 40 -17.14 -5.06 8.39
CA ASP A 40 -17.83 -3.83 7.96
C ASP A 40 -16.90 -2.65 7.55
N LEU A 41 -15.62 -2.88 7.26
CA LEU A 41 -14.56 -1.85 7.31
C LEU A 41 -13.61 -1.78 6.10
N ALA A 42 -13.49 -2.80 5.24
CA ALA A 42 -12.49 -2.79 4.18
C ALA A 42 -12.93 -3.50 2.90
N PHE A 43 -12.58 -2.95 1.74
CA PHE A 43 -12.77 -3.56 0.44
C PHE A 43 -11.41 -3.76 -0.22
N VAL A 44 -11.08 -5.01 -0.49
CA VAL A 44 -9.84 -5.34 -1.21
C VAL A 44 -10.19 -5.57 -2.67
N PHE A 45 -9.47 -4.88 -3.55
CA PHE A 45 -9.42 -5.18 -4.97
C PHE A 45 -8.00 -5.64 -5.32
N THR A 46 -7.86 -6.50 -6.29
CA THR A 46 -6.55 -6.78 -6.88
C THR A 46 -6.64 -6.56 -8.36
N GLY A 47 -5.69 -5.82 -8.89
CA GLY A 47 -5.68 -5.39 -10.28
C GLY A 47 -4.32 -5.64 -10.90
N ARG A 48 -4.30 -6.13 -12.13
CA ARG A 48 -3.04 -6.25 -12.86
C ARG A 48 -2.71 -4.91 -13.50
N PHE A 49 -1.51 -4.38 -13.24
CA PHE A 49 -1.01 -3.16 -13.87
C PHE A 49 0.15 -3.53 -14.81
N GLY A 50 -0.12 -3.61 -16.11
CA GLY A 50 0.84 -4.10 -17.09
C GLY A 50 1.07 -5.62 -16.96
N SER A 51 2.32 -6.08 -17.05
CA SER A 51 2.67 -7.51 -16.87
C SER A 51 2.65 -7.97 -15.41
N GLU A 52 2.68 -7.04 -14.46
CA GLU A 52 2.83 -7.31 -13.03
C GLU A 52 1.51 -7.16 -12.29
N CYS A 53 1.17 -8.14 -11.47
CA CYS A 53 -0.02 -8.10 -10.64
C CYS A 53 0.27 -7.31 -9.36
N ARG A 54 -0.54 -6.28 -9.05
CA ARG A 54 -0.45 -5.48 -7.82
C ARG A 54 -1.80 -5.53 -7.09
N ALA A 55 -1.81 -5.33 -5.78
CA ALA A 55 -3.08 -5.24 -5.04
C ALA A 55 -3.50 -3.77 -4.87
N ILE A 56 -4.79 -3.48 -5.07
CA ILE A 56 -5.40 -2.17 -4.80
C ILE A 56 -6.36 -2.31 -3.62
N CYS A 57 -5.97 -1.86 -2.45
CA CYS A 57 -6.89 -1.87 -1.32
C CYS A 57 -7.66 -0.55 -1.24
N SER A 58 -8.98 -0.62 -1.13
CA SER A 58 -9.84 0.53 -0.83
C SER A 58 -10.45 0.39 0.56
N TRP A 59 -10.10 1.29 1.47
CA TRP A 59 -10.66 1.28 2.82
C TRP A 59 -11.92 2.14 2.86
N ILE A 60 -13.01 1.60 3.41
CA ILE A 60 -14.19 2.42 3.75
C ILE A 60 -14.01 2.90 5.18
N GLY A 61 -13.15 3.91 5.33
CA GLY A 61 -13.10 4.79 6.51
C GLY A 61 -14.07 5.98 6.33
N PRO A 62 -13.75 7.19 6.82
CA PRO A 62 -14.58 8.40 6.62
C PRO A 62 -14.60 8.92 5.16
N GLY A 63 -14.56 8.02 4.18
CA GLY A 63 -14.62 8.25 2.74
C GLY A 63 -13.73 7.24 1.99
N PRO A 64 -13.76 7.26 0.64
CA PRO A 64 -12.92 6.40 -0.18
C PRO A 64 -11.44 6.78 -0.06
N SER A 65 -10.59 5.77 -0.15
CA SER A 65 -9.13 5.90 -0.23
C SER A 65 -8.59 4.88 -1.21
N THR A 66 -7.56 5.23 -1.95
CA THR A 66 -6.81 4.30 -2.78
C THR A 66 -5.50 3.96 -2.08
N SER A 67 -5.21 2.66 -1.96
CA SER A 67 -3.90 2.17 -1.51
C SER A 67 -3.36 1.19 -2.54
N LEU A 68 -2.13 1.43 -3.00
CA LEU A 68 -1.36 0.50 -3.81
C LEU A 68 -0.49 -0.35 -2.90
N ILE A 69 -0.47 -1.66 -3.14
CA ILE A 69 0.29 -2.61 -2.35
C ILE A 69 1.14 -3.51 -3.25
N THR A 70 2.45 -3.54 -2.94
CA THR A 70 3.41 -4.44 -3.56
C THR A 70 4.04 -5.33 -2.51
N ARG A 71 4.04 -6.64 -2.79
CA ARG A 71 4.75 -7.64 -2.00
C ARG A 71 6.08 -7.94 -2.68
N PHE A 72 7.12 -8.15 -1.89
CA PHE A 72 8.43 -8.58 -2.37
C PHE A 72 8.84 -9.89 -1.72
N SER A 73 9.92 -10.49 -2.22
CA SER A 73 10.58 -11.63 -1.57
C SER A 73 11.00 -11.32 -0.12
N GLY A 74 10.99 -12.35 0.73
CA GLY A 74 11.35 -12.22 2.15
C GLY A 74 10.29 -11.56 3.04
N ASP A 75 9.03 -11.57 2.59
CA ASP A 75 7.85 -10.98 3.25
C ASP A 75 7.96 -9.47 3.49
N VAL A 76 8.62 -8.76 2.56
CA VAL A 76 8.64 -7.30 2.54
C VAL A 76 7.39 -6.76 1.86
N LEU A 77 6.79 -5.72 2.45
CA LEU A 77 5.58 -5.07 1.94
C LEU A 77 5.80 -3.58 1.75
N LEU A 78 5.28 -3.04 0.65
CA LEU A 78 5.15 -1.61 0.39
C LEU A 78 3.68 -1.24 0.25
N ILE A 79 3.24 -0.21 0.96
CA ILE A 79 1.91 0.37 0.83
C ILE A 79 2.03 1.87 0.59
N THR A 80 1.46 2.35 -0.53
CA THR A 80 1.32 3.79 -0.83
C THR A 80 -0.17 4.15 -0.81
N SER A 81 -0.57 5.24 -0.14
CA SER A 81 -1.97 5.67 -0.10
C SER A 81 -2.17 7.18 -0.33
N ASP A 82 -3.34 7.57 -0.84
CA ASP A 82 -3.82 8.96 -0.82
C ASP A 82 -4.21 9.48 0.57
N ARG A 83 -4.23 8.60 1.58
CA ARG A 83 -4.57 8.92 2.96
C ARG A 83 -3.40 8.75 3.89
N ASN A 84 -3.20 9.78 4.70
CA ASN A 84 -2.26 9.76 5.81
C ASN A 84 -2.72 8.95 7.01
N SER A 85 -3.96 8.43 7.01
CA SER A 85 -4.39 7.43 8.01
C SER A 85 -3.51 6.17 7.99
N LEU A 86 -2.78 5.94 6.89
CA LEU A 86 -1.78 4.89 6.79
C LEU A 86 -0.71 4.97 7.91
N HIS A 87 -0.45 6.17 8.45
CA HIS A 87 0.58 6.42 9.47
C HIS A 87 0.07 6.42 10.92
N GLU A 88 -1.24 6.22 11.14
CA GLU A 88 -1.88 6.25 12.46
C GLU A 88 -1.31 5.22 13.43
N PHE A 89 -0.79 4.10 12.92
CA PHE A 89 -0.20 3.05 13.74
C PHE A 89 1.21 2.68 13.29
N PRO A 90 2.10 2.32 14.22
CA PRO A 90 3.42 1.82 13.91
C PRO A 90 3.38 0.65 12.94
N SER A 91 4.41 0.61 12.13
CA SER A 91 4.59 -0.33 11.04
C SER A 91 5.39 -1.52 11.57
N PRO A 92 4.94 -2.76 11.35
CA PRO A 92 5.76 -3.93 11.62
C PRO A 92 7.10 -3.86 10.86
N PRO A 93 8.14 -4.58 11.31
CA PRO A 93 9.35 -4.77 10.53
C PRO A 93 9.02 -5.24 9.11
N LYS A 94 9.82 -4.83 8.12
CA LYS A 94 9.65 -5.17 6.70
C LYS A 94 8.38 -4.63 6.02
N GLN A 95 7.56 -3.85 6.72
CA GLN A 95 6.41 -3.17 6.12
C GLN A 95 6.70 -1.67 6.00
N PHE A 96 6.67 -1.18 4.76
CA PHE A 96 7.00 0.19 4.38
C PHE A 96 5.75 0.92 3.93
N PHE A 97 5.57 2.13 4.43
CA PHE A 97 4.36 2.91 4.24
C PHE A 97 4.71 4.33 3.83
N GLN A 98 4.00 4.86 2.83
CA GLN A 98 4.08 6.26 2.44
C GLN A 98 2.68 6.77 2.04
N SER A 99 2.43 8.05 2.26
CA SER A 99 1.15 8.66 1.91
C SER A 99 1.34 10.02 1.28
N TYR A 100 0.46 10.35 0.34
CA TYR A 100 0.47 11.63 -0.37
C TYR A 100 -0.96 12.14 -0.46
N HIS A 101 -1.27 13.21 0.27
CA HIS A 101 -2.63 13.71 0.31
C HIS A 101 -3.08 14.21 -1.07
N LYS A 102 -4.13 13.58 -1.64
CA LYS A 102 -4.76 13.98 -2.92
C LYS A 102 -3.77 14.18 -4.07
N SER A 103 -2.73 13.34 -4.14
CA SER A 103 -1.84 13.39 -5.31
C SER A 103 -2.43 12.56 -6.44
N ASP A 104 -2.42 13.10 -7.65
CA ASP A 104 -2.75 12.35 -8.87
C ASP A 104 -1.63 11.33 -9.23
N SER A 105 -0.47 11.44 -8.57
CA SER A 105 0.75 10.67 -8.84
C SER A 105 1.04 9.51 -7.86
N ILE A 106 0.04 9.00 -7.14
CA ILE A 106 0.24 7.89 -6.15
C ILE A 106 0.95 6.69 -6.77
N PHE A 107 0.65 6.40 -8.04
CA PHE A 107 1.28 5.32 -8.78
C PHE A 107 2.77 5.58 -9.01
N GLU A 108 3.16 6.78 -9.45
CA GLU A 108 4.56 7.15 -9.67
C GLU A 108 5.36 7.05 -8.36
N HIS A 109 4.83 7.62 -7.27
CA HIS A 109 5.46 7.50 -5.96
C HIS A 109 5.58 6.05 -5.49
N HIS A 110 4.61 5.19 -5.82
CA HIS A 110 4.69 3.77 -5.51
C HIS A 110 5.83 3.11 -6.27
N LEU A 111 5.99 3.38 -7.57
CA LEU A 111 7.10 2.85 -8.37
C LEU A 111 8.46 3.34 -7.86
N GLU A 112 8.60 4.63 -7.55
CA GLU A 112 9.81 5.19 -6.95
C GLU A 112 10.19 4.47 -5.64
N ALA A 113 9.19 4.19 -4.80
CA ALA A 113 9.39 3.45 -3.57
C ALA A 113 9.72 1.97 -3.80
N GLU A 114 9.13 1.32 -4.83
CA GLU A 114 9.52 -0.03 -5.24
C GLU A 114 11.00 -0.06 -5.61
N GLU A 115 11.45 0.84 -6.49
CA GLU A 115 12.85 0.95 -6.90
C GLU A 115 13.79 1.19 -5.71
N CYS A 116 13.39 2.07 -4.79
CA CYS A 116 14.13 2.32 -3.56
C CYS A 116 14.28 1.04 -2.72
N ILE A 117 13.18 0.33 -2.47
CA ILE A 117 13.19 -0.91 -1.69
C ILE A 117 14.05 -1.98 -2.36
N GLN A 118 13.91 -2.17 -3.67
CA GLN A 118 14.71 -3.13 -4.43
C GLN A 118 16.21 -2.80 -4.33
N LYS A 119 16.58 -1.53 -4.51
CA LYS A 119 17.96 -1.04 -4.42
C LYS A 119 18.57 -1.30 -3.04
N TYR A 120 17.87 -0.94 -1.96
CA TYR A 120 18.43 -1.06 -0.62
C TYR A 120 18.40 -2.50 -0.09
N LEU A 121 17.28 -3.20 -0.25
CA LEU A 121 17.09 -4.52 0.34
C LEU A 121 17.57 -5.67 -0.55
N GLY A 122 17.62 -5.48 -1.88
CA GLY A 122 17.93 -6.55 -2.83
C GLY A 122 16.81 -7.59 -2.95
N VAL A 123 15.56 -7.17 -2.74
CA VAL A 123 14.35 -7.98 -2.91
C VAL A 123 13.69 -7.65 -4.24
N SER A 124 12.84 -8.54 -4.76
CA SER A 124 12.11 -8.34 -6.02
C SER A 124 10.61 -8.41 -5.78
N PRO A 125 9.79 -7.62 -6.50
CA PRO A 125 8.34 -7.74 -6.45
C PRO A 125 7.90 -9.17 -6.77
N ILE A 126 6.88 -9.64 -6.06
CA ILE A 126 6.22 -10.93 -6.32
C ILE A 126 4.87 -10.65 -6.93
N ALA A 127 4.60 -11.26 -8.08
CA ALA A 127 3.28 -11.18 -8.69
C ALA A 127 2.24 -11.88 -7.79
N PHE A 128 1.12 -11.21 -7.55
CA PHE A 128 -0.06 -11.87 -7.02
C PHE A 128 -0.63 -12.81 -8.11
N GLU A 129 -0.59 -14.11 -7.85
CA GLU A 129 -1.22 -15.09 -8.76
C GLU A 129 -2.75 -14.95 -8.71
N GLU A 130 -3.31 -14.65 -7.54
CA GLU A 130 -4.75 -14.44 -7.32
C GLU A 130 -5.00 -13.38 -6.21
N PRO A 131 -6.20 -12.76 -6.19
CA PRO A 131 -6.66 -12.00 -5.02
C PRO A 131 -6.70 -12.88 -3.77
N ASP A 132 -5.72 -12.73 -2.87
CA ASP A 132 -5.70 -13.43 -1.59
C ASP A 132 -6.20 -12.52 -0.47
N ASP A 133 -7.51 -12.57 -0.23
CA ASP A 133 -8.19 -11.88 0.86
C ASP A 133 -7.63 -12.27 2.24
N LYS A 134 -7.27 -13.54 2.43
CA LYS A 134 -6.67 -14.05 3.67
C LYS A 134 -5.34 -13.38 3.93
N TRP A 135 -4.55 -13.15 2.90
CA TRP A 135 -3.29 -12.44 3.04
C TRP A 135 -3.48 -10.99 3.51
N VAL A 136 -4.43 -10.24 2.94
CA VAL A 136 -4.72 -8.87 3.42
C VAL A 136 -5.22 -8.89 4.86
N VAL A 137 -6.11 -9.83 5.21
CA VAL A 137 -6.58 -10.01 6.58
C VAL A 137 -5.42 -10.30 7.52
N GLU A 138 -4.48 -11.16 7.11
CA GLU A 138 -3.32 -11.50 7.93
C GLU A 138 -2.37 -10.33 8.10
N MET A 139 -2.14 -9.53 7.05
CA MET A 139 -1.38 -8.28 7.13
C MET A 139 -2.00 -7.32 8.17
N ILE A 140 -3.33 -7.16 8.17
CA ILE A 140 -4.03 -6.33 9.18
C ILE A 140 -3.82 -6.91 10.59
N ARG A 141 -3.95 -8.24 10.74
CA ARG A 141 -3.77 -8.93 12.02
C ARG A 141 -2.34 -8.79 12.53
N GLU A 142 -1.34 -8.93 11.66
CA GLU A 142 0.06 -8.75 11.98
C GLU A 142 0.33 -7.33 12.47
N ARG A 143 -0.21 -6.32 11.76
CA ARG A 143 -0.13 -4.93 12.19
C ARG A 143 -0.78 -4.72 13.57
N ALA A 144 -1.96 -5.29 13.80
CA ALA A 144 -2.62 -5.22 15.10
C ALA A 144 -1.82 -5.91 16.21
N ARG A 145 -1.21 -7.06 15.93
CA ARG A 145 -0.30 -7.78 16.86
C ARG A 145 0.92 -6.94 17.19
N HIS A 146 1.54 -6.31 16.20
CA HIS A 146 2.69 -5.41 16.38
C HIS A 146 2.33 -4.19 17.24
N VAL A 147 1.20 -3.53 16.96
CA VAL A 147 0.74 -2.40 17.78
C VAL A 147 0.58 -2.82 19.25
N ARG A 148 -0.06 -3.98 19.49
CA ARG A 148 -0.30 -4.51 20.85
C ARG A 148 0.97 -4.97 21.55
N SER A 149 2.06 -5.28 20.83
CA SER A 149 3.33 -5.66 21.45
C SER A 149 4.12 -4.46 21.97
N ILE A 150 3.76 -3.24 21.58
CA ILE A 150 4.41 -2.01 22.06
C ILE A 150 3.94 -1.70 23.49
N PRO A 151 4.86 -1.53 24.46
CA PRO A 151 4.50 -1.15 25.82
C PRO A 151 3.68 0.15 25.86
N PHE A 152 2.60 0.16 26.63
CA PHE A 152 1.70 1.32 26.77
C PHE A 152 1.09 1.82 25.45
N TRP A 153 0.92 0.94 24.45
CA TRP A 153 0.39 1.30 23.13
C TRP A 153 -0.91 2.12 23.20
N TYR A 154 -1.81 1.81 24.14
CA TYR A 154 -3.08 2.51 24.32
C TYR A 154 -2.90 4.00 24.64
N ALA A 155 -1.90 4.35 25.45
CA ALA A 155 -1.57 5.74 25.78
C ALA A 155 -0.86 6.44 24.61
N GLN A 156 -0.17 5.67 23.76
CA GLN A 156 0.56 6.18 22.59
C GLN A 156 -0.33 6.40 21.37
N ILE A 157 -1.58 5.90 21.34
CA ILE A 157 -2.50 6.08 20.20
C ILE A 157 -2.64 7.56 19.82
N ALA A 158 -2.83 8.44 20.80
CA ALA A 158 -2.96 9.87 20.54
C ALA A 158 -1.66 10.44 19.93
N TYR A 159 -0.51 10.02 20.43
CA TYR A 159 0.78 10.42 19.86
C TYR A 159 0.90 9.99 18.40
N TRP A 160 0.56 8.75 18.07
CA TRP A 160 0.65 8.26 16.70
C TRP A 160 -0.37 8.93 15.77
N ALA A 161 -1.61 9.07 16.22
CA ALA A 161 -2.69 9.65 15.43
C ALA A 161 -2.45 11.12 15.07
N PHE A 162 -1.87 11.91 15.99
CA PHE A 162 -1.70 13.36 15.78
C PHE A 162 -0.28 13.77 15.37
N PHE A 163 0.76 13.21 15.97
CA PHE A 163 2.13 13.66 15.74
C PHE A 163 2.85 12.84 14.67
N ARG A 164 2.76 11.51 14.74
CA ARG A 164 3.44 10.65 13.77
C ARG A 164 2.83 10.80 12.38
N ARG A 165 1.50 10.81 12.29
CA ARG A 165 0.75 11.03 11.04
C ARG A 165 1.21 12.28 10.29
N GLY A 166 1.20 13.44 10.95
CA GLY A 166 1.60 14.70 10.31
C GLY A 166 3.07 14.75 9.90
N ARG A 167 3.95 14.02 10.60
CA ARG A 167 5.39 14.00 10.30
C ARG A 167 5.74 13.11 9.09
N LEU A 168 4.95 12.08 8.81
CA LEU A 168 5.22 11.10 7.76
C LEU A 168 4.45 11.35 6.46
N ASP A 169 3.40 12.17 6.52
CA ASP A 169 2.63 12.52 5.34
C ASP A 169 3.47 13.30 4.33
N GLY A 170 3.36 12.93 3.06
CA GLY A 170 4.12 13.50 1.96
C GLY A 170 5.59 13.07 1.89
N LEU A 171 6.06 12.17 2.76
CA LEU A 171 7.45 11.69 2.73
C LEU A 171 7.59 10.37 1.97
N SER A 172 8.49 10.35 1.00
CA SER A 172 8.86 9.11 0.30
C SER A 172 9.57 8.12 1.22
N ILE A 173 9.59 6.85 0.85
CA ILE A 173 10.39 5.83 1.56
C ILE A 173 11.87 6.23 1.64
N GLU A 174 12.42 6.81 0.57
CA GLU A 174 13.81 7.27 0.58
C GLU A 174 14.03 8.42 1.57
N GLU A 175 13.14 9.41 1.61
CA GLU A 175 13.24 10.51 2.57
C GLU A 175 13.08 10.02 4.01
N GLN A 176 12.14 9.10 4.27
CA GLN A 176 11.98 8.50 5.59
C GLN A 176 13.26 7.78 6.02
N HIS A 177 13.94 7.10 5.08
CA HIS A 177 15.22 6.45 5.34
C HIS A 177 16.32 7.45 5.67
N GLN A 178 16.48 8.49 4.84
CA GLN A 178 17.49 9.54 5.04
C GLN A 178 17.29 10.31 6.35
N ARG A 179 16.05 10.48 6.79
CA ARG A 179 15.69 11.13 8.07
C ARG A 179 15.83 10.20 9.29
N GLY A 180 16.25 8.94 9.09
CA GLY A 180 16.40 7.95 10.15
C GLY A 180 15.07 7.50 10.78
N ILE A 181 13.96 7.70 10.09
CA ILE A 181 12.62 7.28 10.54
C ILE A 181 12.47 5.78 10.31
N ILE A 182 12.91 5.31 9.15
CA ILE A 182 13.03 3.90 8.82
C ILE A 182 14.50 3.57 8.53
N ASP A 183 14.89 2.33 8.75
CA ASP A 183 16.26 1.88 8.50
C ASP A 183 16.25 0.69 7.53
N LEU A 184 16.42 1.00 6.24
CA LEU A 184 16.49 -0.02 5.19
C LEU A 184 17.76 -0.88 5.31
N VAL A 185 18.85 -0.35 5.87
CA VAL A 185 20.09 -1.12 6.08
C VAL A 185 19.88 -2.15 7.18
N LYS A 186 19.22 -1.78 8.27
CA LYS A 186 18.83 -2.71 9.33
C LYS A 186 17.87 -3.78 8.81
N ALA A 187 16.84 -3.38 8.06
CA ALA A 187 15.90 -4.33 7.45
C ALA A 187 16.61 -5.35 6.55
N LYS A 188 17.61 -4.92 5.75
CA LYS A 188 18.43 -5.84 4.93
C LYS A 188 19.19 -6.87 5.77
N ARG A 189 19.72 -6.47 6.93
CA ARG A 189 20.42 -7.40 7.83
C ARG A 189 19.48 -8.46 8.39
N GLU A 190 18.29 -8.04 8.80
CA GLU A 190 17.25 -8.96 9.32
C GLU A 190 16.78 -9.95 8.24
N LEU A 191 16.70 -9.53 6.97
CA LEU A 191 16.39 -10.42 5.85
C LEU A 191 17.47 -11.50 5.63
N ARG A 192 18.74 -11.15 5.76
CA ARG A 192 19.85 -12.12 5.62
C ARG A 192 19.86 -13.16 6.74
N ILE A 193 19.68 -12.72 7.98
CA ILE A 193 19.64 -13.64 9.14
C ILE A 193 18.48 -14.63 9.03
N GLY A 194 17.33 -14.20 8.47
CA GLY A 194 16.21 -15.09 8.23
C GLY A 194 16.39 -16.08 7.06
N ALA A 195 17.28 -15.78 6.10
CA ALA A 195 17.56 -16.65 4.96
C ALA A 195 18.53 -17.78 5.33
N ASP A 196 19.48 -17.50 6.22
CA ASP A 196 20.49 -18.45 6.71
C ASP A 196 20.03 -19.14 8.00
N GLY A 197 18.78 -19.60 8.08
CA GLY A 197 18.15 -20.13 9.30
C GLY A 197 19.03 -21.09 10.14
N PRO A 198 18.76 -21.20 11.46
CA PRO A 198 19.63 -21.91 12.42
C PRO A 198 19.95 -23.36 12.05
#